data_AF-A0A803YA48-F1
#
_entry.id   AF-A0A803YA48-F1
#
_cell.length_a   1.000
_cell.length_b   1.000
_cell.length_c   1.000
_cell.angle_alpha   90.00
_cell.angle_beta   90.00
_cell.angle_gamma   90.00
#
_symmetry.space_group_name_H-M   'P 1'
#
loop_
_entity.id
_entity.type
_entity.pdbx_description
1 polymer ?
#
loop_
_entity_poly.entity_id
_entity_poly.type
_entity_poly.pdbx_seq_one_letter_code
_entity_poly.pdbx_strand_id
1 'polypeptide(L)' 'VELLRNIFKSLADPTDTWEIIETIGKGTYGKVYKVANKKDGSLAAVKILDPISVSKSIKLHC' A
#
# COMPACT_ATOMS: atom_id res chain seq x y z
N VAL A 1 3.59 -20.71 2.71
CA VAL A 1 2.64 -19.95 1.86
C VAL A 1 1.20 -19.89 2.38
N GLU A 2 0.76 -20.73 3.34
CA GLU A 2 -0.54 -20.52 4.03
C GLU A 2 -0.42 -19.62 5.28
N LEU A 3 0.68 -19.76 6.04
CA LEU A 3 0.93 -19.00 7.28
C LEU A 3 0.97 -17.48 7.07
N LEU A 4 1.60 -17.00 5.99
CA LEU A 4 1.65 -15.57 5.68
C LEU A 4 0.25 -15.02 5.34
N ARG A 5 -0.58 -15.83 4.67
CA ARG A 5 -1.93 -15.46 4.25
C ARG A 5 -2.87 -15.32 5.45
N ASN A 6 -2.68 -16.17 6.47
CA ASN A 6 -3.44 -16.10 7.72
C ASN A 6 -3.07 -14.87 8.55
N ILE A 7 -1.81 -14.43 8.52
CA ILE A 7 -1.40 -13.17 9.17
C ILE A 7 -2.13 -11.99 8.52
N PHE A 8 -2.12 -11.89 7.19
CA PHE A 8 -2.80 -10.79 6.49
C PHE A 8 -4.32 -10.77 6.69
N LYS A 9 -4.97 -11.94 6.75
CA LYS A 9 -6.42 -12.03 7.02
C LYS A 9 -6.81 -11.63 8.45
N SER A 10 -5.89 -11.74 9.41
CA SER A 10 -6.15 -11.38 10.81
C SER A 10 -6.07 -9.87 11.07
N LEU A 11 -5.48 -9.11 10.13
CA LEU A 11 -5.41 -7.67 10.21
C LEU A 11 -6.73 -7.06 9.73
N ALA A 12 -7.26 -6.10 10.50
CA ALA A 12 -8.41 -5.32 10.09
C ALA A 12 -8.12 -4.56 8.79
N ASP A 13 -9.14 -4.37 7.96
CA ASP A 13 -9.00 -3.60 6.72
C ASP A 13 -8.66 -2.14 7.08
N PRO A 14 -7.50 -1.61 6.67
CA PRO A 14 -7.11 -0.25 7.01
C PRO A 14 -8.07 0.80 6.42
N THR A 15 -8.82 0.46 5.36
CA THR A 15 -9.82 1.34 4.76
C THR A 15 -11.04 1.59 5.67
N ASP A 16 -11.26 0.75 6.68
CA ASP A 16 -12.32 0.98 7.69
C ASP A 16 -11.94 2.10 8.66
N THR A 17 -10.65 2.30 8.94
CA THR A 17 -10.17 3.30 9.90
C THR A 17 -9.63 4.56 9.24
N TRP A 18 -9.08 4.45 8.03
CA TRP A 18 -8.39 5.53 7.35
C TRP A 18 -9.03 5.86 6.00
N GLU A 19 -9.09 7.14 5.67
CA GLU A 19 -9.49 7.64 4.37
C GLU A 19 -8.34 8.33 3.65
N ILE A 20 -8.23 8.13 2.33
CA ILE A 20 -7.23 8.80 1.50
C ILE A 20 -7.74 10.19 1.16
N ILE A 21 -6.93 11.21 1.46
CA ILE A 21 -7.24 12.61 1.13
C ILE A 21 -6.58 12.98 -0.19
N GLU A 22 -5.26 12.85 -0.27
CA GLU A 22 -4.48 13.33 -1.41
C GLU A 22 -3.19 12.51 -1.60
N THR A 23 -2.66 12.53 -2.81
CA THR A 23 -1.33 11.97 -3.10
C THR A 23 -0.27 13.02 -2.77
N ILE A 24 0.65 12.70 -1.88
CA ILE A 24 1.73 13.61 -1.45
C ILE A 24 3.09 13.21 -2.02
N GLY A 25 3.21 12.06 -2.68
CA GLY A 25 4.45 11.66 -3.34
C GLY A 25 4.36 10.35 -4.11
N LYS A 26 5.38 10.10 -4.93
CA LYS A 26 5.57 8.84 -5.66
C LYS A 26 7.00 8.35 -5.45
N GLY A 27 7.15 7.09 -5.06
CA GLY A 27 8.44 6.42 -4.94
C GLY A 27 8.55 5.22 -5.89
N THR A 28 9.71 4.58 -5.89
CA THR A 28 10.01 3.42 -6.75
C THR A 28 9.06 2.25 -6.57
N TYR A 29 8.55 2.06 -5.36
CA TYR A 29 7.73 0.91 -4.97
C TYR A 29 6.25 1.23 -4.79
N GLY A 30 5.82 2.46 -5.05
CA GLY A 30 4.42 2.85 -4.90
C GLY A 30 4.21 4.32 -4.56
N LYS A 31 2.97 4.66 -4.24
CA LYS A 31 2.51 6.04 -3.99
C LYS A 31 2.38 6.31 -2.49
N VAL A 32 2.67 7.55 -2.11
CA VAL A 32 2.52 8.04 -0.74
C VAL A 32 1.30 8.95 -0.70
N TYR A 33 0.39 8.64 0.21
CA TYR A 33 -0.86 9.35 0.40
C TYR A 33 -0.89 9.98 1.78
N LYS A 34 -1.48 11.17 1.85
CA LYS A 34 -1.96 11.72 3.11
C LYS A 34 -3.32 11.11 3.39
N VAL A 35 -3.49 10.60 4.60
CA VAL A 35 -4.72 9.97 5.07
C VAL A 35 -5.23 10.66 6.32
N ALA A 36 -6.53 10.61 6.54
CA ALA A 36 -7.17 10.99 7.80
C ALA A 36 -7.76 9.77 8.50
N ASN A 37 -7.68 9.74 9.82
CA ASN A 37 -8.37 8.76 10.63
C ASN A 37 -9.86 9.14 10.71
N LYS A 38 -10.73 8.20 10.35
CA LYS A 38 -12.19 8.43 10.32
C LYS A 38 -12.80 8.65 11.72
N LYS A 39 -12.11 8.21 12.78
CA LYS A 39 -12.60 8.32 14.16
C LYS A 39 -12.24 9.64 14.82
N ASP A 40 -11.00 10.10 14.67
CA ASP A 40 -10.48 11.27 15.40
C ASP A 40 -9.97 12.40 14.48
N GLY A 41 -9.94 12.19 13.16
CA GLY A 41 -9.47 13.18 12.18
C GLY A 41 -7.95 13.34 12.14
N SER A 42 -7.17 12.54 12.87
CA SER A 42 -5.72 12.61 12.86
C SER A 42 -5.15 12.33 11.47
N LEU A 43 -4.06 13.04 11.11
CA LEU A 43 -3.44 12.94 9.80
C LEU A 43 -2.20 12.06 9.85
N ALA A 44 -2.03 11.22 8.84
CA ALA A 44 -0.85 10.38 8.66
C ALA A 44 -0.42 10.31 7.19
N ALA A 45 0.81 9.84 6.96
CA ALA A 45 1.31 9.48 5.65
C ALA A 45 1.33 7.95 5.50
N VAL A 46 0.69 7.43 4.46
CA VAL A 46 0.66 5.98 4.16
C VAL A 46 1.30 5.74 2.81
N LYS A 47 2.14 4.70 2.72
CA LYS A 47 2.74 4.25 1.47
C LYS A 47 2.05 2.99 0.98
N ILE A 48 1.33 3.11 -0.12
CA ILE A 48 0.65 1.99 -0.77
C ILE A 48 1.58 1.46 -1.84
N LEU A 49 1.88 0.16 -1.76
CA LEU A 49 2.78 -0.51 -2.69
C LEU A 49 2.03 -0.88 -3.97
N ASP A 50 2.59 -0.53 -5.12
CA ASP A 50 2.06 -1.01 -6.39
C ASP A 50 2.27 -2.54 -6.45
N PRO A 51 1.29 -3.32 -6.92
CA PRO A 51 1.46 -4.76 -7.06
C PRO A 51 2.66 -5.04 -7.97
N ILE A 52 3.69 -5.70 -7.42
CA ILE A 52 4.87 -6.06 -8.19
C ILE A 52 4.46 -7.20 -9.13
N SER A 53 4.14 -6.88 -10.37
CA SER A 53 4.12 -7.88 -11.43
C SER A 53 5.58 -8.23 -11.75
N VAL A 54 6.00 -9.45 -11.42
CA VAL A 54 7.28 -10.03 -11.87
C VAL A 54 7.26 -10.38 -13.36
N SER A 55 6.62 -9.54 -14.19
CA SER A 55 6.61 -9.64 -15.64
C SER A 55 7.55 -8.61 -16.27
N LYS A 56 8.78 -8.50 -15.78
CA LYS A 56 9.86 -7.98 -16.62
C LYS A 56 10.53 -9.20 -17.23
N SER A 57 10.10 -9.58 -18.43
CA SER A 57 10.96 -10.34 -19.33
C SER A 57 12.27 -9.58 -19.43
N ILE A 58 13.31 -10.12 -18.79
CA ILE A 58 14.68 -9.77 -19.07
C ILE A 58 14.86 -10.14 -20.54
N LYS A 59 14.68 -9.18 -21.45
CA LYS A 59 15.32 -9.26 -22.76
C LYS A 59 16.80 -9.08 -22.47
N LEU A 60 17.48 -10.19 -22.22
CA LEU A 60 18.92 -10.28 -22.43
C LEU A 60 19.13 -9.95 -23.91
N HIS A 61 19.56 -8.73 -24.18
CA HIS A 61 20.31 -8.49 -25.39
C HIS A 61 21.76 -8.82 -25.02
N CYS A 62 22.25 -9.91 -25.61
CA CYS A 62 23.68 -10.09 -25.81
C CYS A 62 24.22 -8.97 -26.71
#